data_AF-A0A7C4WDR1-F1
#
_entry.id   AF-A0A7C4WDR1-F1
#
_cell.length_a   1.000
_cell.length_b   1.000
_cell.length_c   1.000
_cell.angle_alpha   90.00
_cell.angle_beta   90.00
_cell.angle_gamma   90.00
#
_symmetry.space_group_name_H-M   'P 1'
#
loop_
_entity.id
_entity.type
_entity.pdbx_description
1 polymer ?
#
loop_
_entity_poly.entity_id
_entity_poly.type
_entity_poly.pdbx_seq_one_letter_code
_entity_poly.pdbx_strand_id
1 'polypeptide(L)'
;MSSWSLKRDPKEPQGRSVSMLSRVLSAVIILSLPVVLLLLNVRLLMNDWFIRLEYARPDFPPDLYGMSPAERLELALTGLRSVTQPPGASILREVRFADGRPAFNEREIRHMQDVYVLQGIAFRVGLILALALIGAWACLWFSPATRPMAWQSLNRGGLLTLGLVLGILLGFLLSFDTAFTLFHRLFFEGDTWLFLPTDTLIRLYPEKFWFDAAVWIGGLTLLEALFLILFARWRLALG
;
A
#
# COMPACT_ATOMS: atom_id res chain seq x y z
N MET A 1 -65.53 -38.51 -14.22
CA MET A 1 -65.41 -37.30 -13.37
C MET A 1 -64.48 -37.67 -12.22
N SER A 2 -63.34 -37.06 -11.91
CA SER A 2 -62.65 -35.85 -12.36
C SER A 2 -61.14 -36.09 -12.22
N SER A 3 -60.35 -35.81 -13.27
CA SER A 3 -58.89 -35.75 -13.18
C SER A 3 -58.49 -34.45 -12.49
N TRP A 4 -57.91 -34.56 -11.28
CA TRP A 4 -57.32 -33.43 -10.58
C TRP A 4 -55.92 -33.16 -11.17
N SER A 5 -55.89 -32.28 -12.18
CA SER A 5 -54.67 -31.67 -12.69
C SER A 5 -54.18 -30.62 -11.68
N LEU A 6 -53.14 -30.97 -10.91
CA LEU A 6 -52.36 -30.01 -10.14
C LEU A 6 -51.65 -29.07 -11.12
N LYS A 7 -52.26 -27.91 -11.39
CA LYS A 7 -51.58 -26.78 -12.03
C LYS A 7 -50.41 -26.37 -11.13
N ARG A 8 -49.18 -26.62 -11.58
CA ARG A 8 -47.99 -25.98 -11.04
C ARG A 8 -48.13 -24.46 -11.23
N ASP A 9 -47.96 -23.73 -10.14
CA ASP A 9 -48.02 -22.28 -10.09
C ASP A 9 -46.85 -21.67 -10.90
N PRO A 10 -47.05 -20.80 -11.93
CA PRO A 10 -45.97 -20.36 -12.82
C PRO A 10 -45.06 -19.26 -12.26
N LYS A 11 -44.98 -19.04 -10.94
CA LYS A 11 -44.27 -17.89 -10.36
C LYS A 11 -43.34 -18.22 -9.20
N GLU A 12 -42.59 -19.31 -9.28
CA GLU A 12 -41.29 -19.29 -8.60
C GLU A 12 -40.35 -18.40 -9.43
N PRO A 13 -39.83 -17.28 -8.88
CA PRO A 13 -38.77 -16.57 -9.55
C PRO A 13 -37.58 -17.52 -9.61
N GLN A 14 -37.33 -18.10 -10.79
CA GLN A 14 -36.08 -18.80 -11.06
C GLN A 14 -34.96 -17.86 -10.65
N GLY A 15 -34.30 -18.17 -9.53
CA GLY A 15 -33.19 -17.39 -9.01
C GLY A 15 -32.18 -17.25 -10.14
N ARG A 16 -32.07 -16.05 -10.73
CA ARG A 16 -31.16 -15.81 -11.85
C ARG A 16 -29.76 -16.16 -11.37
N SER A 17 -29.24 -17.29 -11.85
CA SER A 17 -27.90 -17.76 -11.49
C SER A 17 -26.89 -16.68 -11.85
N VAL A 18 -26.13 -16.22 -10.86
CA VAL A 18 -25.09 -15.21 -11.08
C VAL A 18 -24.12 -15.72 -12.16
N SER A 19 -23.83 -14.90 -13.17
CA SER A 19 -22.96 -15.29 -14.28
C SER A 19 -21.51 -15.50 -13.83
N MET A 20 -20.77 -16.34 -14.56
CA MET A 20 -19.32 -16.53 -14.31
C MET A 20 -18.56 -15.21 -14.38
N LEU A 21 -18.91 -14.35 -15.35
CA LEU A 21 -18.34 -13.01 -15.48
C LEU A 21 -18.54 -12.19 -14.20
N SER A 22 -19.74 -12.19 -13.62
CA SER A 22 -20.00 -11.43 -12.39
C SER A 22 -19.09 -11.92 -11.25
N ARG A 23 -18.90 -13.23 -11.11
CA ARG A 23 -17.99 -13.81 -10.10
C ARG A 23 -16.54 -13.36 -10.30
N VAL A 24 -16.08 -13.32 -11.55
CA VAL A 24 -14.74 -12.82 -11.88
C VAL A 24 -14.61 -11.34 -11.51
N LEU A 25 -15.58 -10.50 -11.88
CA LEU A 25 -15.57 -9.07 -11.52
C LEU A 25 -15.56 -8.85 -10.00
N SER A 26 -16.32 -9.65 -9.26
CA SER A 26 -16.31 -9.62 -7.78
C SER A 26 -14.95 -10.02 -7.21
N ALA A 27 -14.31 -11.06 -7.74
CA ALA A 27 -12.98 -11.48 -7.34
C ALA A 27 -11.94 -10.39 -7.62
N VAL A 28 -12.02 -9.72 -8.78
CA VAL A 28 -11.16 -8.57 -9.12
C VAL A 28 -11.29 -7.49 -8.06
N ILE A 29 -12.50 -7.09 -7.68
CA ILE A 29 -12.72 -6.08 -6.63
C ILE A 29 -12.11 -6.53 -5.30
N ILE A 30 -12.40 -7.75 -4.86
CA ILE A 30 -11.96 -8.27 -3.56
C ILE A 30 -10.44 -8.33 -3.46
N LEU A 31 -9.76 -8.82 -4.51
CA LEU A 31 -8.31 -9.05 -4.50
C LEU A 31 -7.51 -7.78 -4.80
N SER A 32 -8.05 -6.85 -5.58
CA SER A 32 -7.37 -5.58 -5.88
C SER A 32 -7.47 -4.57 -4.73
N LEU A 33 -8.55 -4.58 -3.96
CA LEU A 33 -8.80 -3.57 -2.94
C LEU A 33 -7.67 -3.44 -1.89
N PRO A 34 -7.11 -4.52 -1.29
CA PRO A 34 -6.02 -4.40 -0.34
C PRO A 34 -4.79 -3.72 -0.93
N VAL A 35 -4.42 -4.08 -2.17
CA VAL A 35 -3.24 -3.56 -2.86
C VAL A 35 -3.43 -2.09 -3.22
N VAL A 36 -4.61 -1.72 -3.73
CA VAL A 36 -4.93 -0.35 -4.15
C VAL A 36 -4.92 0.60 -2.95
N LEU A 37 -5.56 0.24 -1.84
CA LEU A 37 -5.58 1.08 -0.64
C LEU A 37 -4.18 1.22 -0.02
N LEU A 38 -3.43 0.12 0.07
CA LEU A 38 -2.07 0.17 0.61
C LEU A 38 -1.16 1.07 -0.25
N LEU A 39 -1.16 0.89 -1.58
CA LEU A 39 -0.33 1.69 -2.48
C LEU A 39 -0.76 3.16 -2.54
N LEU A 40 -2.05 3.47 -2.35
CA LEU A 40 -2.53 4.85 -2.22
C LEU A 40 -1.87 5.53 -1.01
N ASN A 41 -1.85 4.86 0.15
CA ASN A 41 -1.25 5.40 1.37
C ASN A 41 0.28 5.46 1.28
N VAL A 42 0.94 4.47 0.66
CA VAL A 42 2.38 4.55 0.35
C VAL A 42 2.65 5.78 -0.53
N ARG A 43 1.86 5.99 -1.59
CA ARG A 43 2.01 7.15 -2.49
C ARG A 43 1.80 8.47 -1.76
N LEU A 44 0.85 8.51 -0.81
CA LEU A 44 0.60 9.69 0.03
C LEU A 44 1.83 10.04 0.87
N LEU A 45 2.45 9.06 1.53
CA LEU A 45 3.63 9.25 2.39
C LEU A 45 4.94 9.47 1.62
N MET A 46 5.04 9.04 0.36
CA MET A 46 6.19 9.31 -0.52
C MET A 46 6.20 10.77 -1.04
N ASN A 47 6.10 11.73 -0.12
CA ASN A 47 6.15 13.16 -0.35
C ASN A 47 6.90 13.86 0.79
N ASP A 48 7.46 15.03 0.51
CA ASP A 48 8.26 15.82 1.46
C ASP A 48 7.58 16.05 2.80
N TRP A 49 6.25 16.19 2.83
CA TRP A 49 5.50 16.50 4.04
C TRP A 49 5.71 15.45 5.14
N PHE A 50 5.81 14.16 4.79
CA PHE A 50 5.93 13.09 5.76
C PHE A 50 7.33 13.08 6.39
N ILE A 51 8.37 13.24 5.57
CA ILE A 51 9.75 13.38 6.07
C ILE A 51 9.88 14.60 6.98
N ARG A 52 9.32 15.74 6.58
CA ARG A 52 9.34 16.96 7.40
C ARG A 52 8.57 16.80 8.70
N LEU A 53 7.44 16.10 8.68
CA LEU A 53 6.67 15.78 9.88
C LEU A 53 7.50 14.95 10.86
N GLU A 54 8.14 13.88 10.38
CA GLU A 54 8.96 13.00 11.21
C GLU A 54 10.18 13.72 11.78
N TYR A 55 10.90 14.51 10.97
CA TYR A 55 12.05 15.29 11.42
C TYR A 55 11.70 16.42 12.39
N ALA A 56 10.44 16.88 12.40
CA ALA A 56 9.96 17.88 13.34
C ALA A 56 9.55 17.28 14.70
N ARG A 57 9.50 15.95 14.84
CA ARG A 57 9.09 15.32 16.09
C ARG A 57 10.14 15.46 17.19
N PRO A 58 9.76 15.75 18.44
CA PRO A 58 10.69 15.82 19.57
C PRO A 58 11.43 14.50 19.83
N ASP A 59 10.82 13.37 19.49
CA ASP A 59 11.34 12.03 19.71
C ASP A 59 12.04 11.42 18.47
N PHE A 60 12.29 12.20 17.41
CA PHE A 60 13.06 11.73 16.26
C PHE A 60 14.54 11.55 16.66
N PRO A 61 15.13 10.34 16.55
CA PRO A 61 16.48 10.07 17.03
C PRO A 61 17.49 11.02 16.39
N PRO A 62 18.40 11.64 17.15
CA PRO A 62 19.47 12.46 16.57
C PRO A 62 20.45 11.60 15.76
N ASP A 63 21.20 12.22 14.86
CA ASP A 63 22.31 11.52 14.19
C ASP A 63 23.50 11.38 15.16
N LEU A 64 24.02 10.16 15.30
CA LEU A 64 25.12 9.85 16.21
C LEU A 64 26.51 10.08 15.59
N TYR A 65 26.57 10.46 14.31
CA TYR A 65 27.79 10.52 13.50
C TYR A 65 28.06 11.92 12.91
N GLY A 66 27.40 12.95 13.44
CA GLY A 66 27.78 14.35 13.23
C GLY A 66 27.01 15.13 12.17
N MET A 67 25.97 14.57 11.54
CA MET A 67 25.09 15.37 10.67
C MET A 67 24.30 16.39 11.48
N SER A 68 24.29 17.64 11.03
CA SER A 68 23.38 18.64 11.59
C SER A 68 21.92 18.30 11.23
N PRO A 69 20.91 18.70 12.03
CA PRO A 69 19.51 18.45 11.69
C PRO A 69 19.10 18.98 10.31
N ALA A 70 19.63 20.14 9.90
CA ALA A 70 19.34 20.74 8.61
C ALA A 70 19.94 19.94 7.45
N GLU A 71 21.23 19.58 7.54
CA GLU A 71 21.92 18.75 6.55
C GLU A 71 21.24 17.38 6.42
N ARG A 72 20.90 16.75 7.54
CA ARG A 72 20.23 15.44 7.56
C ARG A 72 18.86 15.50 6.88
N LEU A 73 18.07 16.53 7.15
CA LEU A 73 16.77 16.72 6.48
C LEU A 73 16.95 16.94 4.98
N GLU A 74 17.92 17.75 4.56
CA GLU A 74 18.21 17.98 3.14
C GLU A 74 18.61 16.70 2.41
N LEU A 75 19.48 15.89 3.02
CA LEU A 75 19.90 14.59 2.51
C LEU A 75 18.72 13.62 2.44
N ALA A 76 17.85 13.58 3.44
CA ALA A 76 16.63 12.75 3.43
C ALA A 76 15.69 13.16 2.28
N LEU A 77 15.42 14.46 2.10
CA LEU A 77 14.61 14.93 0.98
C LEU A 77 15.25 14.63 -0.38
N THR A 78 16.59 14.63 -0.46
CA THR A 78 17.32 14.21 -1.67
C THR A 78 17.17 12.71 -1.92
N GLY A 79 17.23 11.87 -0.87
CA GLY A 79 16.93 10.44 -0.96
C GLY A 79 15.51 10.17 -1.44
N LEU A 80 14.52 10.95 -0.98
CA LEU A 80 13.15 10.84 -1.49
C LEU A 80 13.07 11.17 -2.99
N ARG A 81 13.71 12.26 -3.42
CA ARG A 81 13.76 12.64 -4.85
C ARG A 81 14.41 11.55 -5.69
N SER A 82 15.46 10.90 -5.18
CA SER A 82 16.18 9.87 -5.93
C SER A 82 15.34 8.61 -6.20
N VAL A 83 14.25 8.40 -5.46
CA VAL A 83 13.32 7.28 -5.69
C VAL A 83 12.01 7.70 -6.36
N THR A 84 11.68 9.00 -6.39
CA THR A 84 10.40 9.50 -6.92
C THR A 84 10.52 10.28 -8.22
N GLN A 85 11.70 10.77 -8.59
CA GLN A 85 11.91 11.66 -9.74
C GLN A 85 13.08 11.19 -10.63
N PRO A 86 13.00 11.37 -11.96
CA PRO A 86 14.17 11.22 -12.84
C PRO A 86 15.27 12.21 -12.47
N PRO A 87 16.57 11.87 -12.60
CA PRO A 87 17.11 10.63 -13.19
C PRO A 87 17.21 9.43 -12.22
N GLY A 88 16.56 9.47 -11.06
CA GLY A 88 16.56 8.38 -10.07
C GLY A 88 17.76 8.41 -9.13
N ALA A 89 18.28 7.25 -8.75
CA ALA A 89 19.35 7.12 -7.77
C ALA A 89 20.69 7.75 -8.20
N SER A 90 20.87 8.02 -9.49
CA SER A 90 22.08 8.64 -10.03
C SER A 90 22.36 10.01 -9.44
N ILE A 91 21.34 10.77 -9.01
CA ILE A 91 21.52 12.08 -8.36
C ILE A 91 22.37 11.97 -7.08
N LEU A 92 22.31 10.81 -6.40
CA LEU A 92 23.04 10.59 -5.15
C LEU A 92 24.56 10.52 -5.35
N ARG A 93 25.03 10.23 -6.56
CA ARG A 93 26.47 10.19 -6.89
C ARG A 93 27.14 11.56 -6.82
N GLU A 94 26.37 12.64 -6.93
CA GLU A 94 26.85 14.02 -6.92
C GLU A 94 26.73 14.67 -5.54
N VAL A 95 25.97 14.06 -4.62
CA VAL A 95 25.75 14.60 -3.27
C VAL A 95 27.01 14.47 -2.44
N ARG A 96 27.40 15.55 -1.77
CA ARG A 96 28.58 15.64 -0.90
C ARG A 96 28.20 16.17 0.47
N PHE A 97 28.90 15.72 1.50
CA PHE A 97 28.89 16.39 2.80
C PHE A 97 29.61 17.75 2.71
N ALA A 98 29.48 18.58 3.76
CA ALA A 98 30.16 19.87 3.85
C ALA A 98 31.70 19.78 3.74
N ASP A 99 32.29 18.63 4.09
CA ASP A 99 33.73 18.36 3.97
C ASP A 99 34.17 17.87 2.57
N GLY A 100 33.25 17.80 1.61
CA GLY A 100 33.51 17.40 0.24
C GLY A 100 33.55 15.89 -0.01
N ARG A 101 33.35 15.05 1.02
CA ARG A 101 33.26 13.59 0.82
C ARG A 101 31.91 13.18 0.21
N PRO A 102 31.84 12.10 -0.58
CA PRO A 102 30.57 11.52 -1.04
C PRO A 102 29.61 11.27 0.11
N ALA A 103 28.37 11.74 -0.03
CA ALA A 103 27.35 11.54 0.99
C ALA A 103 26.82 10.10 1.00
N PHE A 104 26.82 9.41 -0.14
CA PHE A 104 26.36 8.03 -0.27
C PHE A 104 27.46 7.17 -0.89
N ASN A 105 27.59 5.93 -0.40
CA ASN A 105 28.45 4.93 -1.00
C ASN A 105 27.74 4.16 -2.13
N GLU A 106 28.50 3.42 -2.96
CA GLU A 106 27.92 2.73 -4.13
C GLU A 106 26.92 1.61 -3.76
N ARG A 107 26.96 1.07 -2.55
CA ARG A 107 25.96 0.09 -2.08
C ARG A 107 24.63 0.78 -1.80
N GLU A 108 24.65 1.92 -1.11
CA GLU A 108 23.44 2.73 -0.86
C GLU A 108 22.80 3.21 -2.16
N ILE A 109 23.62 3.66 -3.12
CA ILE A 109 23.15 4.14 -4.42
C ILE A 109 22.48 2.99 -5.21
N ARG A 110 23.06 1.78 -5.18
CA ARG A 110 22.45 0.59 -5.78
C ARG A 110 21.12 0.24 -5.13
N HIS A 111 21.03 0.25 -3.80
CA HIS A 111 19.77 0.01 -3.13
C HIS A 111 18.70 1.05 -3.49
N MET A 112 19.07 2.34 -3.53
CA MET A 112 18.13 3.39 -3.93
C MET A 112 17.70 3.24 -5.40
N GLN A 113 18.55 2.68 -6.26
CA GLN A 113 18.18 2.32 -7.63
C GLN A 113 17.16 1.17 -7.66
N ASP A 114 17.35 0.14 -6.82
CA ASP A 114 16.41 -0.97 -6.68
C ASP A 114 15.04 -0.45 -6.20
N VAL A 115 15.03 0.44 -5.19
CA VAL A 115 13.82 1.08 -4.67
C VAL A 115 13.13 1.93 -5.74
N TYR A 116 13.87 2.74 -6.52
CA TYR A 116 13.33 3.55 -7.62
C TYR A 116 12.59 2.68 -8.65
N VAL A 117 13.17 1.53 -9.03
CA VAL A 117 12.56 0.59 -9.97
C VAL A 117 11.34 -0.09 -9.35
N LEU A 118 11.47 -0.62 -8.13
CA LEU A 118 10.42 -1.33 -7.42
C LEU A 118 9.17 -0.44 -7.24
N GLN A 119 9.33 0.77 -6.68
CA GLN A 119 8.20 1.67 -6.46
C GLN A 119 7.55 2.08 -7.79
N GLY A 120 8.35 2.25 -8.85
CA GLY A 120 7.84 2.55 -10.19
C GLY A 120 7.01 1.40 -10.78
N ILE A 121 7.40 0.15 -10.54
CA ILE A 121 6.59 -1.03 -10.92
C ILE A 121 5.33 -1.10 -10.05
N ALA A 122 5.48 -0.99 -8.74
CA ALA A 122 4.38 -1.09 -7.78
C ALA A 122 3.27 -0.08 -8.08
N PHE A 123 3.59 1.20 -8.32
CA PHE A 123 2.58 2.20 -8.64
C PHE A 123 1.92 2.01 -10.01
N ARG A 124 2.64 1.48 -11.02
CA ARG A 124 2.01 1.12 -12.31
C ARG A 124 1.03 -0.03 -12.15
N VAL A 125 1.41 -1.08 -11.42
CA VAL A 125 0.51 -2.20 -11.09
C VAL A 125 -0.68 -1.70 -10.26
N GLY A 126 -0.44 -0.85 -9.26
CA GLY A 126 -1.48 -0.23 -8.44
C GLY A 126 -2.48 0.55 -9.28
N LEU A 127 -2.02 1.34 -10.26
CA LEU A 127 -2.89 2.07 -11.17
C LEU A 127 -3.75 1.12 -12.02
N ILE A 128 -3.16 0.06 -12.58
CA ILE A 128 -3.89 -0.95 -13.37
C ILE A 128 -4.96 -1.63 -12.51
N LEU A 129 -4.60 -2.02 -11.28
CA LEU A 129 -5.53 -2.64 -10.33
C LEU A 129 -6.65 -1.68 -9.92
N ALA A 130 -6.35 -0.40 -9.70
CA ALA A 130 -7.35 0.61 -9.37
C ALA A 130 -8.37 0.79 -10.52
N LEU A 131 -7.89 0.89 -11.76
CA LEU A 131 -8.77 0.97 -12.94
C LEU A 131 -9.62 -0.30 -13.10
N ALA A 132 -9.02 -1.48 -12.91
CA ALA A 132 -9.73 -2.75 -12.96
C ALA A 132 -10.79 -2.87 -11.85
N LEU A 133 -10.48 -2.42 -10.63
CA LEU A 133 -11.40 -2.36 -9.49
C LEU A 133 -12.59 -1.47 -9.82
N ILE A 134 -12.35 -0.23 -10.24
CA ILE A 134 -13.39 0.75 -10.56
C ILE A 134 -14.27 0.24 -11.71
N GLY A 135 -13.65 -0.28 -12.78
CA GLY A 135 -14.38 -0.84 -13.92
C GLY A 135 -15.24 -2.06 -13.53
N ALA A 136 -14.67 -2.99 -12.76
CA ALA A 136 -15.40 -4.17 -12.29
C ALA A 136 -16.57 -3.79 -11.37
N TRP A 137 -16.35 -2.83 -10.47
CA TRP A 137 -17.40 -2.32 -9.59
C TRP A 137 -18.51 -1.65 -10.39
N ALA A 138 -18.17 -0.78 -11.36
CA ALA A 138 -19.14 -0.10 -12.22
C ALA A 138 -19.99 -1.09 -13.03
N CYS A 139 -19.36 -2.10 -13.64
CA CYS A 139 -20.06 -3.16 -14.38
C CYS A 139 -21.10 -3.90 -13.51
N LEU A 140 -20.76 -4.23 -12.26
CA LEU A 140 -21.70 -4.88 -11.34
C LEU A 140 -22.78 -3.91 -10.83
N TRP A 141 -22.43 -2.65 -10.59
CA TRP A 141 -23.31 -1.63 -10.01
C TRP A 141 -24.45 -1.20 -10.95
N PHE A 142 -24.15 -0.99 -12.23
CA PHE A 142 -25.12 -0.49 -13.21
C PHE A 142 -26.14 -1.55 -13.66
N SER A 143 -25.89 -2.83 -13.42
CA SER A 143 -26.88 -3.89 -13.63
C SER A 143 -27.70 -4.12 -12.35
N PRO A 144 -29.03 -3.93 -12.37
CA PRO A 144 -29.88 -4.16 -11.20
C PRO A 144 -29.74 -5.58 -10.61
N ALA A 145 -29.49 -6.58 -11.46
CA ALA A 145 -29.37 -7.97 -11.05
C ALA A 145 -28.09 -8.27 -10.24
N THR A 146 -27.04 -7.46 -10.41
CA THR A 146 -25.72 -7.68 -9.77
C THR A 146 -25.34 -6.55 -8.80
N ARG A 147 -26.17 -5.52 -8.70
CA ARG A 147 -25.93 -4.36 -7.85
C ARG A 147 -25.65 -4.72 -6.38
N PRO A 148 -26.37 -5.65 -5.72
CA PRO A 148 -26.03 -6.08 -4.37
C PRO A 148 -24.63 -6.70 -4.29
N MET A 149 -24.22 -7.41 -5.34
CA MET A 149 -22.92 -8.07 -5.42
C MET A 149 -21.76 -7.08 -5.51
N ALA A 150 -21.96 -5.89 -6.11
CA ALA A 150 -20.97 -4.82 -6.12
C ALA A 150 -20.60 -4.38 -4.69
N TRP A 151 -21.61 -4.12 -3.85
CA TRP A 151 -21.40 -3.76 -2.44
C TRP A 151 -20.87 -4.92 -1.59
N GLN A 152 -21.39 -6.13 -1.80
CA GLN A 152 -20.86 -7.32 -1.10
C GLN A 152 -19.37 -7.55 -1.42
N SER A 153 -18.94 -7.25 -2.65
CA SER A 153 -17.54 -7.36 -3.04
C SER A 153 -16.66 -6.33 -2.33
N LEU A 154 -17.12 -5.07 -2.21
CA LEU A 154 -16.42 -4.05 -1.41
C LEU A 154 -16.35 -4.43 0.07
N ASN A 155 -17.44 -4.97 0.64
CA ASN A 155 -17.44 -5.42 2.02
C ASN A 155 -16.43 -6.55 2.26
N ARG A 156 -16.42 -7.57 1.39
CA ARG A 156 -15.48 -8.70 1.48
C ARG A 156 -14.03 -8.27 1.23
N GLY A 157 -13.81 -7.39 0.24
CA GLY A 157 -12.51 -6.78 -0.01
C GLY A 157 -12.02 -6.02 1.21
N GLY A 158 -12.89 -5.21 1.84
CA GLY A 158 -12.54 -4.46 3.05
C GLY A 158 -12.19 -5.37 4.22
N LEU A 159 -12.95 -6.47 4.42
CA LEU A 159 -12.62 -7.47 5.44
C LEU A 159 -11.28 -8.16 5.18
N LEU A 160 -10.98 -8.48 3.92
CA LEU A 160 -9.69 -9.02 3.50
C LEU A 160 -8.56 -8.02 3.79
N THR A 161 -8.73 -6.76 3.41
CA THR A 161 -7.77 -5.68 3.71
C THR A 161 -7.53 -5.57 5.21
N LEU A 162 -8.59 -5.57 6.02
CA LEU A 162 -8.50 -5.46 7.47
C LEU A 162 -7.68 -6.63 8.06
N GLY A 163 -7.96 -7.86 7.65
CA GLY A 163 -7.21 -9.04 8.10
C GLY A 163 -5.73 -8.99 7.72
N LEU A 164 -5.43 -8.65 6.46
CA LEU A 164 -4.05 -8.56 5.96
C LEU A 164 -3.25 -7.46 6.65
N VAL A 165 -3.81 -6.26 6.76
CA VAL A 165 -3.11 -5.10 7.33
C VAL A 165 -2.91 -5.27 8.83
N LEU A 166 -3.89 -5.80 9.57
CA LEU A 166 -3.70 -6.12 10.98
C LEU A 166 -2.59 -7.15 11.19
N GLY A 167 -2.52 -8.18 10.33
CA GLY A 167 -1.44 -9.18 10.38
C GLY A 167 -0.06 -8.56 10.15
N ILE A 168 0.06 -7.67 9.16
CA ILE A 168 1.32 -6.97 8.87
C ILE A 168 1.71 -6.06 10.04
N LEU A 169 0.79 -5.22 10.53
CA LEU A 169 1.04 -4.33 11.67
C LEU A 169 1.44 -5.11 12.93
N LEU A 170 0.77 -6.23 13.21
CA LEU A 170 1.14 -7.10 14.32
C LEU A 170 2.57 -7.63 14.16
N GLY A 171 2.98 -8.01 12.95
CA GLY A 171 4.36 -8.41 12.67
C GLY A 171 5.37 -7.32 13.02
N PHE A 172 5.13 -6.08 12.58
CA PHE A 172 5.97 -4.93 12.92
C PHE A 172 5.99 -4.62 14.44
N LEU A 173 4.85 -4.78 15.12
CA LEU A 173 4.75 -4.56 16.57
C LEU A 173 5.47 -5.64 17.39
N LEU A 174 5.49 -6.88 16.92
CA LEU A 174 6.15 -7.98 17.61
C LEU A 174 7.67 -7.99 17.39
N SER A 175 8.11 -7.68 16.17
CA SER A 175 9.53 -7.63 15.82
C SER A 175 9.75 -6.81 14.57
N PHE A 176 10.15 -5.55 14.76
CA PHE A 176 10.50 -4.65 13.66
C PHE A 176 11.59 -5.27 12.78
N ASP A 177 12.70 -5.73 13.37
CA ASP A 177 13.83 -6.30 12.63
C ASP A 177 13.42 -7.48 11.74
N THR A 178 12.58 -8.38 12.26
CA THR A 178 12.12 -9.54 11.49
C THR A 178 11.19 -9.14 10.37
N ALA A 179 10.23 -8.24 10.63
CA ALA A 179 9.30 -7.74 9.62
C ALA A 179 10.05 -6.96 8.51
N PHE A 180 10.97 -6.08 8.91
CA PHE A 180 11.79 -5.28 8.00
C PHE A 180 12.71 -6.18 7.16
N THR A 181 13.36 -7.16 7.77
CA THR A 181 14.20 -8.14 7.04
C THR A 181 13.39 -8.97 6.05
N LEU A 182 12.20 -9.44 6.43
CA LEU A 182 11.34 -10.22 5.55
C LEU A 182 10.87 -9.37 4.36
N PHE A 183 10.46 -8.12 4.60
CA PHE A 183 10.12 -7.17 3.54
C PHE A 183 11.28 -7.04 2.54
N HIS A 184 12.51 -6.82 3.03
CA HIS A 184 13.65 -6.65 2.15
C HIS A 184 13.97 -7.92 1.35
N ARG A 185 13.90 -9.10 1.96
CA ARG A 185 14.11 -10.38 1.26
C ARG A 185 13.04 -10.70 0.22
N LEU A 186 11.83 -10.17 0.37
CA LEU A 186 10.76 -10.35 -0.61
C LEU A 186 10.95 -9.51 -1.87
N PHE A 187 11.62 -8.36 -1.77
CA PHE A 187 11.68 -7.37 -2.86
C PHE A 187 13.09 -7.10 -3.39
N PHE A 188 14.14 -7.44 -2.65
CA PHE A 188 15.52 -7.16 -3.00
C PHE A 188 16.37 -8.43 -2.92
N GLU A 189 17.23 -8.60 -3.91
CA GLU A 189 18.20 -9.69 -3.97
C GLU A 189 19.57 -9.24 -3.46
N GLY A 190 20.30 -10.19 -2.86
CA GLY A 190 21.63 -9.94 -2.31
C GLY A 190 21.63 -8.95 -1.13
N ASP A 191 22.73 -8.21 -1.02
CA ASP A 191 23.09 -7.47 0.21
C ASP A 191 23.07 -5.95 0.02
N THR A 192 22.41 -5.43 -1.03
CA THR A 192 22.40 -3.98 -1.32
C THR A 192 21.74 -3.16 -0.20
N TRP A 193 20.78 -3.76 0.50
CA TRP A 193 20.01 -3.16 1.60
C TRP A 193 20.62 -3.38 3.00
N LEU A 194 21.76 -4.08 3.10
CA LEU A 194 22.47 -4.32 4.37
C LEU A 194 23.49 -3.23 4.64
N PHE A 195 23.13 -2.28 5.51
CA PHE A 195 23.92 -1.09 5.82
C PHE A 195 24.73 -1.21 7.10
N LEU A 196 25.86 -0.53 7.13
CA LEU A 196 26.58 -0.26 8.37
C LEU A 196 25.89 0.89 9.13
N PRO A 197 25.97 0.95 10.47
CA PRO A 197 25.42 2.09 11.23
C PRO A 197 25.96 3.47 10.80
N THR A 198 27.15 3.50 10.19
CA THR A 198 27.78 4.72 9.66
C THR A 198 27.29 5.13 8.27
N ASP A 199 26.65 4.21 7.53
CA ASP A 199 26.12 4.49 6.20
C ASP A 199 25.02 5.55 6.29
N THR A 200 24.96 6.42 5.31
CA THR A 200 24.11 7.61 5.34
C THR A 200 22.63 7.25 5.37
N LEU A 201 22.18 6.28 4.58
CA LEU A 201 20.78 5.96 4.38
C LEU A 201 20.08 5.50 5.66
N ILE A 202 20.72 4.64 6.46
CA ILE A 202 20.16 4.21 7.75
C ILE A 202 20.16 5.34 8.79
N ARG A 203 21.08 6.30 8.65
CA ARG A 203 21.10 7.52 9.45
C ARG A 203 20.00 8.49 9.02
N LEU A 204 19.66 8.58 7.74
CA LEU A 204 18.56 9.43 7.24
C LEU A 204 17.18 8.88 7.62
N TYR A 205 17.02 7.56 7.55
CA TYR A 205 15.77 6.86 7.80
C TYR A 205 15.96 5.81 8.89
N PRO A 206 16.08 6.24 10.17
CA PRO A 206 16.26 5.31 11.28
C PRO A 206 15.02 4.42 11.44
N GLU A 207 15.14 3.34 12.22
CA GLU A 207 14.03 2.41 12.52
C GLU A 207 12.72 3.13 12.86
N LYS A 208 12.77 4.17 13.71
CA LYS A 208 11.58 4.97 14.06
C LYS A 208 10.86 5.51 12.82
N PHE A 209 11.58 6.03 11.83
CA PHE A 209 10.97 6.56 10.61
C PHE A 209 10.16 5.49 9.88
N TRP A 210 10.71 4.29 9.74
CA TRP A 210 10.06 3.17 9.05
C TRP A 210 8.92 2.57 9.86
N PHE A 211 9.07 2.49 11.18
CA PHE A 211 8.01 2.06 12.08
C PHE A 211 6.83 3.03 12.02
N ASP A 212 7.07 4.33 12.13
CA ASP A 212 6.03 5.37 12.05
C ASP A 212 5.37 5.36 10.66
N ALA A 213 6.14 5.18 9.58
CA ALA A 213 5.59 5.01 8.23
C ALA A 213 4.67 3.79 8.13
N ALA A 214 5.07 2.64 8.69
CA ALA A 214 4.25 1.42 8.70
C ALA A 214 2.95 1.64 9.49
N VAL A 215 3.01 2.31 10.64
CA VAL A 215 1.83 2.67 11.45
C VAL A 215 0.90 3.61 10.70
N TRP A 216 1.41 4.66 10.05
CA TRP A 216 0.59 5.58 9.27
C TRP A 216 -0.08 4.90 8.08
N ILE A 217 0.67 4.13 7.29
CA ILE A 217 0.14 3.41 6.12
C ILE A 217 -0.92 2.40 6.57
N GLY A 218 -0.61 1.61 7.59
CA GLY A 218 -1.53 0.63 8.14
C GLY A 218 -2.79 1.28 8.72
N GLY A 219 -2.64 2.33 9.54
CA GLY A 219 -3.75 3.04 10.17
C GLY A 219 -4.70 3.67 9.17
N LEU A 220 -4.17 4.37 8.15
CA LEU A 220 -4.98 4.95 7.08
C LEU A 220 -5.70 3.86 6.26
N THR A 221 -4.99 2.79 5.91
CA THR A 221 -5.57 1.66 5.15
C THR A 221 -6.70 0.97 5.95
N LEU A 222 -6.53 0.81 7.27
CA LEU A 222 -7.57 0.27 8.14
C LEU A 222 -8.79 1.19 8.23
N LEU A 223 -8.57 2.50 8.32
CA LEU A 223 -9.65 3.49 8.34
C LEU A 223 -10.48 3.44 7.05
N GLU A 224 -9.81 3.40 5.90
CA GLU A 224 -10.44 3.28 4.57
C GLU A 224 -11.20 1.95 4.44
N ALA A 225 -10.60 0.84 4.85
CA ALA A 225 -11.24 -0.48 4.83
C ALA A 225 -12.48 -0.52 5.72
N LEU A 226 -12.40 0.02 6.94
CA LEU A 226 -13.53 0.11 7.87
C LEU A 226 -14.65 0.95 7.29
N PHE A 227 -14.32 2.12 6.73
CA PHE A 227 -15.28 2.98 6.05
C PHE A 227 -16.02 2.23 4.93
N LEU A 228 -15.28 1.54 4.05
CA LEU A 228 -15.88 0.77 2.95
C LEU A 228 -16.76 -0.38 3.44
N ILE A 229 -16.35 -1.09 4.50
CA ILE A 229 -17.14 -2.15 5.13
C ILE A 229 -18.48 -1.61 5.62
N LEU A 230 -18.44 -0.54 6.42
CA LEU A 230 -19.63 0.06 7.04
C LEU A 230 -20.55 0.66 5.98
N PHE A 231 -19.99 1.40 5.03
CA PHE A 231 -20.74 2.01 3.94
C PHE A 231 -21.40 0.96 3.04
N ALA A 232 -20.68 -0.10 2.67
CA ALA A 232 -21.25 -1.19 1.87
C ALA A 232 -22.39 -1.91 2.60
N ARG A 233 -22.25 -2.16 3.91
CA ARG A 233 -23.32 -2.77 4.73
C ARG A 233 -24.54 -1.87 4.83
N TRP A 234 -24.34 -0.58 5.04
CA TRP A 234 -25.43 0.40 5.07
C TRP A 234 -26.19 0.43 3.73
N ARG A 235 -25.47 0.46 2.59
CA ARG A 235 -26.10 0.41 1.26
C ARG A 235 -26.90 -0.88 1.01
N LEU A 236 -26.42 -2.01 1.52
CA LEU A 236 -27.12 -3.30 1.43
C LEU A 236 -28.34 -3.38 2.34
N ALA A 237 -28.41 -2.60 3.42
CA ALA A 237 -29.57 -2.56 4.31
C ALA A 237 -30.70 -1.66 3.80
N LEU A 238 -30.39 -0.73 2.88
CA LEU A 238 -31.36 0.22 2.30
C LEU A 238 -32.06 -0.28 1.03
N GLY A 239 -31.59 -1.37 0.42
CA GLY A 239 -32.10 -1.90 -0.84
C GLY A 239 -32.61 -3.33 -0.67
#